data_AF-A0A1G2S9M6-F1
#
_entry.id   AF-A0A1G2S9M6-F1
#
_cell.length_a   1.000
_cell.length_b   1.000
_cell.length_c   1.000
_cell.angle_alpha   90.00
_cell.angle_beta   90.00
_cell.angle_gamma   90.00
#
_symmetry.space_group_name_H-M   'P 1'
#
loop_
_entity.id
_entity.type
_entity.pdbx_description
1 polymer ?
#
loop_
_entity_poly.entity_id
_entity_poly.type
_entity_poly.pdbx_seq_one_letter_code
_entity_poly.pdbx_strand_id
1 'polypeptide(L)'
;MNSKKIFITLISILIIAGVVTFATYIQKGKQVAPVVELTPKDFEKMPPLPAVDELALQKQLQETITKGKKSECATITDPRYQFACHNFFIVQTKK
;
A
#
# COMPACT_ATOMS: atom_id res chain seq x y z
N MET A 1 3.39 -45.57 31.84
CA MET A 1 3.77 -44.25 31.28
C MET A 1 2.68 -43.25 31.69
N ASN A 2 2.99 -42.27 32.56
CA ASN A 2 1.97 -41.46 33.23
C ASN A 2 1.33 -40.43 32.28
N SER A 3 -0.01 -40.38 32.20
CA SER A 3 -0.77 -39.47 31.34
C SER A 3 -0.37 -38.00 31.46
N LYS A 4 0.13 -37.56 32.63
CA LYS A 4 0.71 -36.23 32.83
C LYS A 4 1.91 -35.94 31.93
N LYS A 5 2.79 -36.93 31.69
CA LYS A 5 3.95 -36.76 30.80
C LYS A 5 3.51 -36.61 29.35
N ILE A 6 2.51 -37.39 28.92
CA ILE A 6 1.96 -37.35 27.56
C ILE A 6 1.32 -35.99 27.27
N PHE A 7 0.57 -35.44 28.23
CA PHE A 7 -0.08 -34.13 28.08
C PHE A 7 0.93 -32.99 27.96
N ILE A 8 2.00 -33.01 28.77
CA ILE A 8 3.09 -32.03 28.69
C ILE A 8 3.80 -32.13 27.33
N THR A 9 4.09 -33.35 26.86
CA THR A 9 4.73 -33.55 25.56
C THR A 9 3.88 -33.01 24.40
N LEU A 10 2.55 -33.23 24.44
CA LEU A 10 1.64 -32.72 23.41
C LEU A 10 1.58 -31.19 23.40
N ILE A 11 1.54 -30.54 24.56
CA ILE A 11 1.55 -29.08 24.68
C ILE A 11 2.87 -28.52 24.14
N SER A 12 4.01 -29.12 24.49
CA SER A 12 5.31 -28.68 23.98
C SER A 12 5.40 -28.75 22.47
N ILE A 13 4.86 -29.82 21.84
CA ILE A 13 4.83 -29.95 20.38
C ILE A 13 3.96 -28.85 19.76
N LEU A 14 2.79 -28.56 20.34
CA LEU A 14 1.89 -27.50 19.87
C LEU A 14 2.53 -26.10 19.96
N ILE A 15 3.26 -25.82 21.05
CA ILE A 15 3.97 -24.55 21.22
C ILE A 15 5.09 -24.43 20.18
N ILE A 16 5.89 -25.48 19.98
CA ILE A 16 6.98 -25.47 19.00
C ILE A 16 6.44 -25.26 17.58
N ALA A 17 5.36 -25.96 17.21
CA ALA A 17 4.71 -25.78 15.91
C ALA A 17 4.16 -24.36 15.74
N GLY A 18 3.55 -23.79 16.78
CA GLY A 18 3.06 -22.41 16.79
C GLY A 18 4.19 -21.39 16.59
N VAL A 19 5.31 -21.54 17.29
CA VAL A 19 6.48 -20.64 17.20
C VAL A 19 7.12 -20.71 15.81
N VAL A 20 7.27 -21.90 15.22
CA VAL A 20 7.83 -22.07 13.87
C VAL A 20 6.92 -21.44 12.80
N THR A 21 5.61 -21.62 12.94
CA THR A 21 4.62 -21.03 12.02
C THR A 21 4.59 -19.50 12.13
N PHE A 22 4.70 -18.97 13.35
CA PHE A 22 4.76 -17.53 13.59
C PHE A 22 6.07 -16.90 13.07
N ALA A 23 7.21 -17.56 13.28
CA ALA A 23 8.50 -17.09 12.78
C ALA A 23 8.56 -17.05 11.25
N THR A 24 8.02 -18.07 10.58
CA THR A 24 7.95 -18.10 9.10
C THR A 24 6.96 -17.08 8.55
N TYR A 25 5.87 -16.79 9.27
CA TYR A 25 4.91 -15.74 8.90
C TYR A 25 5.54 -14.34 8.95
N ILE A 26 6.33 -14.02 9.97
CA ILE A 26 6.99 -12.70 10.10
C ILE A 26 8.01 -12.45 8.99
N GLN A 27 8.72 -13.48 8.51
CA GLN A 27 9.70 -13.30 7.43
C GLN A 27 9.07 -12.86 6.09
N LYS A 28 7.83 -13.25 5.80
CA LYS A 28 7.14 -12.81 4.58
C LYS A 28 6.69 -11.34 4.62
N GLY A 29 6.64 -10.72 5.81
CA GLY A 29 6.20 -9.33 5.99
C GLY A 29 7.32 -8.28 5.92
N LYS A 30 8.58 -8.68 5.79
CA LYS A 30 9.74 -7.77 5.86
C LYS A 30 10.45 -7.59 4.51
N GLN A 31 9.69 -7.37 3.43
CA GLN A 31 10.24 -6.65 2.28
C GLN A 31 10.26 -5.17 2.63
N VAL A 32 11.25 -4.76 3.42
CA VAL A 32 11.65 -3.35 3.47
C VAL A 32 12.26 -3.09 2.10
N ALA A 33 11.50 -2.45 1.21
CA ALA A 33 12.03 -1.96 -0.05
C ALA A 33 13.35 -1.23 0.23
N PRO A 34 14.41 -1.46 -0.55
CA PRO A 34 15.66 -0.74 -0.34
C PRO A 34 15.34 0.74 -0.31
N VAL A 35 15.66 1.39 0.81
CA VAL A 35 15.60 2.85 0.91
C VAL A 35 16.59 3.34 -0.13
N VAL A 36 16.05 3.78 -1.28
CA VAL A 36 16.84 4.43 -2.32
C VAL A 36 17.31 5.74 -1.69
N GLU A 37 18.55 5.73 -1.22
CA GLU A 37 19.23 6.91 -0.72
C GLU A 37 19.46 7.82 -1.92
N LEU A 38 18.49 8.70 -2.18
CA LEU A 38 18.53 9.67 -3.26
C LEU A 38 19.67 10.65 -2.97
N THR A 39 20.80 10.44 -3.62
CA THR A 39 21.91 11.39 -3.61
C THR A 39 21.45 12.74 -4.18
N PRO A 40 21.80 13.89 -3.56
CA PRO A 40 21.36 15.23 -4.02
C PRO A 40 21.71 15.54 -5.49
N LYS A 41 22.69 14.84 -6.06
CA LYS A 41 23.14 15.01 -7.45
C LYS A 41 22.10 14.61 -8.50
N ASP A 42 21.07 13.84 -8.14
CA ASP A 42 20.01 13.43 -9.07
C ASP A 42 18.90 14.49 -9.21
N PHE A 43 18.83 15.46 -8.31
CA PHE A 43 17.85 16.55 -8.36
C PHE A 43 18.28 17.71 -9.28
N GLU A 44 19.58 17.87 -9.55
CA GLU A 44 20.13 18.97 -10.35
C GLU A 44 19.77 18.90 -11.84
N LYS A 45 19.26 17.75 -12.32
CA LYS A 45 18.86 17.53 -13.72
C LYS A 45 17.36 17.42 -13.95
N MET A 46 16.52 17.50 -12.92
CA MET A 46 15.09 17.43 -13.14
C MET A 46 14.60 18.76 -13.75
N PRO A 47 13.93 18.72 -14.91
CA PRO A 47 13.30 19.91 -15.46
C PRO A 47 12.31 20.43 -14.41
N PRO A 48 12.21 21.76 -14.22
CA PRO A 48 11.20 22.34 -13.35
C PRO A 48 9.84 21.80 -13.79
N LEU A 49 9.10 21.22 -12.85
CA LEU A 49 7.71 20.83 -13.11
C LEU A 49 6.98 22.07 -13.64
N PRO A 50 6.22 21.94 -14.74
CA PRO A 50 5.44 23.06 -15.24
C PRO A 50 4.59 23.60 -14.08
N ALA A 51 4.44 24.93 -14.00
CA ALA A 51 3.55 25.58 -13.07
C ALA A 51 2.11 25.23 -13.45
N VAL A 52 1.71 24.04 -13.05
CA VAL A 52 0.36 23.54 -13.20
C VAL A 52 -0.42 24.14 -12.04
N ASP A 53 -1.58 24.73 -12.34
CA ASP A 53 -2.50 25.20 -11.32
C ASP A 53 -3.07 23.99 -10.56
N GLU A 54 -2.33 23.56 -9.54
CA GLU A 54 -2.68 22.43 -8.67
C GLU A 54 -4.07 22.63 -8.05
N LEU A 55 -4.48 23.89 -7.80
CA LEU A 55 -5.79 24.22 -7.27
C LEU A 55 -6.89 23.93 -8.29
N ALA A 56 -6.67 24.24 -9.57
CA ALA A 56 -7.62 23.91 -10.64
C ALA A 56 -7.76 22.39 -10.81
N LEU A 57 -6.64 21.65 -10.82
CA LEU A 57 -6.67 20.18 -10.92
C LEU A 57 -7.32 19.52 -9.71
N GLN A 58 -7.08 20.04 -8.50
CA GLN A 58 -7.70 19.53 -7.28
C GLN A 58 -9.21 19.77 -7.29
N LYS A 59 -9.68 20.95 -7.75
CA LYS A 59 -11.12 21.21 -7.94
C LYS A 59 -11.74 20.26 -8.95
N GLN A 60 -11.08 20.05 -10.10
CA GLN A 60 -11.55 19.14 -11.13
C GLN A 60 -11.65 17.69 -10.60
N LEU A 61 -10.65 17.24 -9.83
CA LEU A 61 -10.68 15.92 -9.18
C LEU A 61 -11.85 15.82 -8.19
N GLN A 62 -12.03 16.83 -7.34
CA GLN A 62 -13.10 16.86 -6.34
C GLN A 62 -14.49 16.81 -7.00
N GLU A 63 -14.72 17.60 -8.05
CA GLU A 63 -15.97 17.59 -8.81
C GLU A 63 -16.24 16.21 -9.44
N THR A 64 -15.21 15.61 -10.05
CA THR A 64 -15.30 14.30 -10.71
C THR A 64 -15.65 13.19 -9.71
N ILE A 65 -14.99 13.20 -8.55
CA ILE A 65 -15.29 12.28 -7.45
C ILE A 65 -16.71 12.50 -6.92
N THR A 66 -17.13 13.76 -6.74
CA THR A 66 -18.48 14.12 -6.24
C THR A 66 -19.59 13.68 -7.20
N LYS A 67 -19.36 13.73 -8.51
CA LYS A 67 -20.28 13.21 -9.53
C LYS A 67 -20.43 11.68 -9.47
N GLY A 68 -19.50 10.98 -8.83
CA GLY A 68 -19.59 9.54 -8.56
C GLY A 68 -19.36 8.64 -9.78
N LYS A 69 -18.87 9.18 -10.90
CA LYS A 69 -18.69 8.42 -12.15
C LYS A 69 -17.22 8.15 -12.43
N LYS A 70 -16.78 6.90 -12.20
CA LYS A 70 -15.41 6.44 -12.47
C LYS A 70 -14.94 6.69 -13.92
N SER A 71 -15.85 6.65 -14.90
CA SER A 71 -15.52 6.93 -16.30
C SER A 71 -15.06 8.37 -16.54
N GLU A 72 -15.49 9.31 -15.70
CA GLU A 72 -15.11 10.73 -15.82
C GLU A 72 -13.68 11.00 -15.34
N CYS A 73 -13.05 10.06 -14.61
CA CYS A 73 -11.62 10.16 -14.27
C CYS A 73 -10.71 10.26 -15.50
N ALA A 74 -11.15 9.72 -16.66
CA ALA A 74 -10.41 9.83 -17.92
C ALA A 74 -10.35 11.25 -18.50
N THR A 75 -11.17 12.18 -17.98
CA THR A 75 -11.20 13.58 -18.43
C THR A 75 -10.18 14.46 -17.70
N ILE A 76 -9.50 13.92 -16.69
CA ILE A 76 -8.46 14.63 -15.95
C ILE A 76 -7.16 14.56 -16.76
N THR A 77 -6.68 15.72 -17.20
CA THR A 77 -5.51 15.84 -18.08
C THR A 77 -4.20 15.43 -17.40
N ASP A 78 -4.07 15.66 -16.09
CA ASP A 78 -2.87 15.28 -15.35
C ASP A 78 -2.93 13.80 -14.92
N PRO A 79 -1.94 12.98 -15.34
CA PRO A 79 -1.94 11.54 -15.07
C PRO A 79 -1.89 11.20 -13.58
N ARG A 80 -1.31 12.08 -12.74
CA ARG A 80 -1.26 11.88 -11.27
C ARG A 80 -2.65 11.98 -10.65
N TYR A 81 -3.44 12.95 -11.10
CA TYR A 81 -4.80 13.16 -10.62
C TYR A 81 -5.78 12.15 -11.23
N GLN A 82 -5.55 11.73 -12.48
CA GLN A 82 -6.28 10.62 -13.08
C GLN A 82 -6.09 9.32 -12.28
N PHE A 83 -4.84 9.00 -11.89
CA PHE A 83 -4.55 7.86 -11.02
C PHE A 83 -5.26 7.97 -9.67
N ALA A 84 -5.18 9.15 -9.01
CA ALA A 84 -5.86 9.40 -7.74
C ALA A 84 -7.38 9.18 -7.83
N CYS A 85 -8.01 9.66 -8.90
CA CYS A 85 -9.44 9.47 -9.17
C CYS A 85 -9.81 7.99 -9.30
N HIS A 86 -9.08 7.24 -10.14
CA HIS A 86 -9.34 5.81 -10.31
C HIS A 86 -9.14 5.01 -9.02
N ASN A 87 -8.11 5.35 -8.24
CA ASN A 87 -7.81 4.68 -6.99
C ASN A 87 -8.90 4.95 -5.93
N PHE A 88 -9.41 6.17 -5.85
CA PHE A 88 -10.55 6.51 -4.97
C PHE A 88 -11.75 5.59 -5.22
N PHE A 89 -12.16 5.42 -6.48
CA PHE A 89 -13.28 4.54 -6.81
C PHE A 89 -12.98 3.06 -6.57
N ILE A 90 -11.75 2.60 -6.80
CA ILE A 90 -11.36 1.22 -6.49
C ILE A 90 -11.51 0.93 -4.99
N VAL A 91 -11.03 1.85 -4.14
CA VAL A 91 -11.13 1.71 -2.68
C VAL A 91 -12.58 1.72 -2.21
N GLN A 92 -13.43 2.59 -2.77
CA GLN A 92 -14.86 2.65 -2.43
C GLN A 92 -15.61 1.37 -2.84
N THR A 93 -15.28 0.77 -3.98
CA THR A 93 -15.93 -0.49 -4.44
C THR A 93 -15.50 -1.75 -3.69
N LYS A 94 -14.47 -1.66 -2.83
CA LYS A 94 -14.00 -2.78 -1.99
C LYS A 94 -14.58 -2.79 -0.57
N LYS A 95 -15.43 -1.82 -0.23
CA LYS A 95 -16.25 -1.80 0.99
C LYS A 95 -17.61 -2.43 0.73
#